data_AF-A0A2G9WVT5-F1
#
_entry.id   AF-A0A2G9WVT5-F1
#
_cell.length_a   1.000
_cell.length_b   1.000
_cell.length_c   1.000
_cell.angle_alpha   90.00
_cell.angle_beta   90.00
_cell.angle_gamma   90.00
#
_symmetry.space_group_name_H-M   'P 1'
#
loop_
_entity.id
_entity.type
_entity.pdbx_description
1 polymer ?
#
loop_
_entity_poly.entity_id
_entity_poly.type
_entity_poly.pdbx_seq_one_letter_code
_entity_poly.pdbx_strand_id
1 'polypeptide(L)'
;MRDELLEPVEATVGDNFKHRAMTHMERAFDDADDDGIPVDAVAHAALFAALTTLVECFGEESVARLVAELPEKISSGGYTLLRTLQ
;
A
#
# COMPACT_ATOMS: atom_id res chain seq x y z
N MET A 1 -19.09 -10.35 -36.33
CA MET A 1 -18.48 -9.18 -35.68
C MET A 1 -18.33 -9.56 -34.22
N ARG A 2 -17.09 -9.73 -33.75
CA ARG A 2 -16.72 -10.31 -32.45
C ARG A 2 -17.47 -9.64 -31.32
N ASP A 3 -18.32 -10.40 -30.65
CA ASP A 3 -18.65 -10.18 -29.25
C ASP A 3 -17.57 -10.94 -28.48
N GLU A 4 -16.42 -10.29 -28.29
CA GLU A 4 -15.43 -10.70 -27.30
C GLU A 4 -16.08 -10.45 -25.94
N LEU A 5 -16.89 -11.42 -25.49
CA LEU A 5 -17.23 -11.62 -24.09
C LEU A 5 -15.89 -11.69 -23.34
N LEU A 6 -15.48 -10.54 -22.84
CA LEU A 6 -14.34 -10.37 -21.96
C LEU A 6 -14.68 -11.14 -20.70
N GLU A 7 -14.27 -12.41 -20.64
CA GLU A 7 -14.39 -13.20 -19.43
C GLU A 7 -13.72 -12.40 -18.31
N PRO A 8 -14.37 -12.26 -17.13
CA PRO A 8 -13.76 -11.57 -16.02
C PRO A 8 -12.44 -12.29 -15.73
N VAL A 9 -11.33 -11.56 -15.94
CA VAL A 9 -10.00 -12.02 -15.55
C VAL A 9 -10.14 -12.47 -14.10
N GLU A 10 -10.06 -13.78 -13.87
CA GLU A 10 -10.08 -14.35 -12.52
C GLU A 10 -8.87 -13.76 -11.80
N ALA A 11 -9.09 -12.64 -11.11
CA ALA A 11 -8.11 -12.05 -10.22
C ALA A 11 -7.72 -13.16 -9.27
N THR A 12 -6.49 -13.65 -9.41
CA THR A 12 -6.00 -14.79 -8.63
C THR A 12 -6.32 -14.53 -7.16
N VAL A 13 -6.69 -15.57 -6.41
CA VAL A 13 -7.13 -15.44 -5.00
C VAL A 13 -6.13 -14.60 -4.16
N GLY A 14 -4.85 -14.57 -4.54
CA GLY A 14 -3.81 -13.69 -3.96
C GLY A 14 -3.99 -12.18 -4.19
N ASP A 15 -4.47 -11.75 -5.36
CA ASP A 15 -4.79 -10.34 -5.62
C ASP A 15 -6.02 -9.89 -4.81
N ASN A 16 -6.95 -10.81 -4.55
CA ASN A 16 -8.10 -10.54 -3.70
C ASN A 16 -7.68 -10.24 -2.24
N PHE A 17 -6.72 -10.98 -1.69
CA PHE A 17 -6.25 -10.73 -0.31
C PHE A 17 -5.56 -9.38 -0.15
N LYS A 18 -4.70 -8.99 -1.10
CA LYS A 18 -4.03 -7.67 -1.06
C LYS A 18 -5.03 -6.53 -1.14
N HIS A 19 -5.99 -6.63 -2.06
CA HIS A 19 -7.04 -5.63 -2.21
C HIS A 19 -7.90 -5.53 -0.94
N ARG A 20 -8.33 -6.67 -0.37
CA ARG A 20 -9.08 -6.71 0.89
C ARG A 20 -8.30 -6.11 2.06
N ALA A 21 -7.00 -6.39 2.17
CA ALA A 21 -6.15 -5.80 3.19
C ALA A 21 -6.06 -4.28 3.02
N MET A 22 -5.96 -3.79 1.79
CA MET A 22 -5.98 -2.35 1.51
C MET A 22 -7.32 -1.72 1.89
N THR A 23 -8.45 -2.33 1.51
CA THR A 23 -9.78 -1.84 1.94
C THR A 23 -9.93 -1.80 3.46
N HIS A 24 -9.32 -2.75 4.18
CA HIS A 24 -9.27 -2.69 5.64
C HIS A 24 -8.43 -1.52 6.16
N MET A 25 -7.30 -1.20 5.52
CA MET A 25 -6.52 -0.02 5.88
C MET A 25 -7.24 1.28 5.52
N GLU A 26 -7.87 1.39 4.36
CA GLU A 26 -8.68 2.56 3.97
C GLU A 26 -9.74 2.86 5.04
N ARG A 27 -10.48 1.83 5.47
CA ARG A 27 -11.47 1.98 6.55
C ARG A 27 -10.85 2.43 7.86
N ALA A 28 -9.66 1.93 8.22
CA ALA A 28 -8.99 2.38 9.44
C ALA A 28 -8.55 3.85 9.38
N PHE A 29 -8.28 4.36 8.18
CA PHE A 29 -7.99 5.78 7.97
C PHE A 29 -9.26 6.63 8.04
N ASP A 30 -10.37 6.15 7.46
CA ASP A 30 -11.68 6.82 7.57
C ASP A 30 -12.13 6.90 9.03
N ASP A 31 -12.05 5.78 9.77
CA ASP A 31 -12.39 5.72 11.20
C ASP A 31 -11.52 6.70 12.02
N ALA A 32 -10.24 6.84 11.67
CA ALA A 32 -9.33 7.77 12.34
C ALA A 32 -9.63 9.23 12.02
N ASP A 33 -10.09 9.55 10.81
CA ASP A 33 -10.56 10.90 10.44
C ASP A 33 -11.84 11.27 11.23
N ASP A 34 -12.77 10.32 11.36
CA ASP A 34 -13.99 10.47 12.17
C ASP A 34 -13.67 10.72 13.66
N ASP A 35 -12.62 10.08 14.19
CA ASP A 35 -12.11 10.28 15.56
C ASP A 35 -11.30 11.57 15.72
N GLY A 36 -11.06 12.33 14.64
CA GLY A 36 -10.28 13.56 14.62
C GLY A 36 -8.76 13.35 14.77
N ILE A 37 -8.28 12.15 14.44
CA ILE A 37 -6.85 11.82 14.46
C ILE A 37 -6.21 12.33 13.17
N PRO A 38 -5.10 13.07 13.25
CA PRO A 38 -4.39 13.53 12.06
C PRO A 38 -3.97 12.37 11.15
N VAL A 39 -4.33 12.44 9.87
CA VAL A 39 -4.06 11.41 8.86
C VAL A 39 -2.54 11.13 8.71
N ASP A 40 -1.70 12.13 8.89
CA ASP A 40 -0.25 11.97 8.88
C ASP A 40 0.23 11.12 10.07
N ALA A 41 -0.37 11.26 11.25
CA ALA A 41 -0.07 10.40 12.39
C ALA A 41 -0.45 8.93 12.13
N VAL A 42 -1.62 8.70 11.51
CA VAL A 42 -2.07 7.36 11.11
C VAL A 42 -1.12 6.75 10.08
N ALA A 43 -0.68 7.54 9.10
CA ALA A 43 0.29 7.10 8.09
C ALA A 43 1.62 6.64 8.71
N HIS A 44 2.16 7.39 9.67
CA HIS A 44 3.37 6.99 10.39
C HIS A 44 3.16 5.70 11.20
N ALA A 45 2.03 5.57 11.89
CA ALA A 45 1.69 4.38 12.65
C ALA A 45 1.54 3.14 11.74
N ALA A 46 0.85 3.29 10.61
CA ALA A 46 0.68 2.23 9.62
C ALA A 46 2.03 1.77 9.03
N LEU A 47 2.92 2.73 8.71
CA LEU A 47 4.27 2.41 8.24
C LEU A 47 5.07 1.63 9.29
N PHE A 48 5.01 2.06 10.56
CA PHE A 48 5.68 1.36 11.65
C PHE A 48 5.15 -0.07 11.84
N ALA A 49 3.83 -0.23 11.82
CA ALA A 49 3.18 -1.54 11.91
C ALA A 49 3.60 -2.45 10.75
N ALA A 50 3.57 -1.93 9.53
CA ALA A 50 3.99 -2.67 8.33
C ALA A 50 5.46 -3.11 8.42
N LEU A 51 6.37 -2.22 8.81
CA LEU A 51 7.78 -2.56 8.97
C LEU A 51 8.00 -3.62 10.06
N THR A 52 7.30 -3.50 11.19
CA THR A 52 7.38 -4.48 12.28
C THR A 52 6.94 -5.87 11.80
N THR A 53 5.79 -5.97 11.13
CA THR A 53 5.30 -7.24 10.58
C THR A 53 6.25 -7.82 9.53
N LEU A 54 6.84 -6.99 8.67
CA LEU A 54 7.84 -7.45 7.70
C LEU A 54 9.10 -7.98 8.40
N VAL A 55 9.57 -7.33 9.46
CA VAL A 55 10.74 -7.78 10.23
C VAL A 55 10.45 -9.10 10.93
N GLU A 56 9.26 -9.28 11.50
CA GLU A 56 8.82 -10.55 12.10
C GLU A 56 8.79 -11.70 11.09
N CYS A 57 8.37 -11.42 9.85
CA CYS A 57 8.24 -12.42 8.80
C CYS A 57 9.56 -12.76 8.09
N PHE A 58 10.44 -11.77 7.89
CA PHE A 58 11.60 -11.88 6.99
C PHE A 58 12.95 -11.55 7.63
N GLY A 59 12.95 -11.04 8.86
CA GLY A 59 14.15 -10.61 9.60
C GLY A 59 14.61 -9.18 9.27
N GLU A 60 15.34 -8.58 10.20
CA GLU A 60 15.77 -7.17 10.14
C GLU A 60 16.61 -6.84 8.90
N GLU A 61 17.61 -7.67 8.57
CA GLU A 61 18.53 -7.39 7.47
C GLU A 61 17.83 -7.43 6.09
N SER A 62 16.88 -8.36 5.93
CA SER A 62 16.09 -8.48 4.70
C SER A 62 15.22 -7.24 4.49
N VAL A 63 14.57 -6.76 5.56
CA VAL A 63 13.72 -5.56 5.51
C VAL A 63 14.55 -4.30 5.35
N ALA A 64 15.72 -4.21 5.99
CA ALA A 64 16.62 -3.07 5.81
C ALA A 64 17.05 -2.92 4.34
N ARG A 65 17.38 -4.02 3.65
CA ARG A 65 17.69 -4.01 2.21
C ARG A 65 16.48 -3.59 1.37
N LEU A 66 15.29 -4.07 1.69
CA LEU A 66 14.05 -3.67 1.00
C LEU A 66 13.79 -2.16 1.14
N VAL A 67 13.93 -1.63 2.35
CA VAL A 67 13.65 -0.21 2.68
C VAL A 67 14.71 0.73 2.12
N ALA A 68 15.95 0.27 1.94
CA ALA A 68 17.04 1.06 1.38
C ALA A 68 16.75 1.62 -0.04
N GLU A 69 15.84 0.99 -0.79
CA GLU A 69 15.40 1.46 -2.11
C GLU A 69 14.32 2.56 -2.04
N LEU A 70 13.66 2.75 -0.90
CA LEU A 70 12.55 3.70 -0.77
C LEU A 70 12.97 5.16 -0.97
N PRO A 71 14.09 5.66 -0.42
CA PRO A 71 14.48 7.06 -0.61
C PRO A 71 14.62 7.46 -2.08
N GLU A 72 15.19 6.59 -2.90
CA GLU A 72 15.32 6.81 -4.35
C GLU A 72 13.96 6.80 -5.05
N LYS A 73 13.07 5.86 -4.71
CA LYS A 73 11.70 5.81 -5.26
C LYS A 73 10.86 7.03 -4.85
N ILE A 74 11.01 7.51 -3.61
CA ILE A 74 10.30 8.70 -3.13
C ILE A 74 10.81 9.95 -3.84
N SER A 75 12.13 10.15 -3.89
CA SER A 75 12.74 11.33 -4.51
C SER A 75 12.55 11.40 -6.03
N SER A 76 12.42 10.25 -6.70
CA SER A 76 12.06 10.19 -8.12
C SER A 76 10.56 10.41 -8.40
N GLY A 77 9.73 10.58 -7.36
CA GLY A 77 8.29 10.82 -7.48
C GLY A 77 7.47 9.55 -7.71
N GLY A 78 8.00 8.36 -7.42
CA GLY A 78 7.31 7.07 -7.62
C GLY A 78 6.02 6.89 -6.82
N TYR A 79 5.79 7.73 -5.80
CA TYR A 79 4.58 7.73 -4.97
C TYR A 79 3.72 8.99 -5.16
N THR A 80 4.11 9.89 -6.08
CA THR A 80 3.32 11.07 -6.41
C THR A 80 2.32 10.69 -7.51
N LEU A 81 1.09 10.36 -7.11
CA LEU A 81 0.02 9.94 -8.03
C LEU A 81 -0.42 11.06 -9.00
N LEU A 82 -0.19 12.32 -8.64
CA LEU A 82 -0.48 13.49 -9.47
C LEU A 82 0.81 14.02 -10.12
N ARG A 83 1.40 13.26 -11.06
CA ARG A 83 2.35 13.88 -11.99
C ARG A 83 1.54 14.67 -13.01
N THR A 84 1.27 15.94 -12.70
CA THR A 84 0.88 16.91 -13.73
C THR A 84 2.02 16.91 -14.73
N LEU A 85 1.77 16.40 -15.94
CA LEU A 85 2.72 16.50 -17.05
C LEU A 85 2.96 17.99 -17.28
N GLN A 86 4.15 18.46 -16.89
CA GLN A 86 4.57 19.84 -17.08
C GLN A 86 5.63 19.90 -18.17
#